data_AF-A0A7C0W318-F1
#
_entry.id   AF-A0A7C0W318-F1
#
_cell.length_a   1.000
_cell.length_b   1.000
_cell.length_c   1.000
_cell.angle_alpha   90.00
_cell.angle_beta   90.00
_cell.angle_gamma   90.00
#
_symmetry.space_group_name_H-M   'P 1'
#
loop_
_entity.id
_entity.type
_entity.pdbx_description
1 polymer ?
#
loop_
_entity_poly.entity_id
_entity_poly.type
_entity_poly.pdbx_seq_one_letter_code
_entity_poly.pdbx_strand_id
1 'polypeptide(L)'
;GLVIGVPRETLSTREARKALPDSIDRNLGVRSLQRIVALVEGLRTGDAEALSAAAGDEFHESPRARLNPRAKRLIDAARRAGALHACWSGAGPSVLALTAADRRTAVVDAMRAELGNDGVVLTPEVAVDGVKGTG
;
A
#
# COMPACT_ATOMS: atom_id res chain seq x y z
N GLY A 1 10.98 -2.17 7.13
CA GLY A 1 10.37 -3.51 7.10
C GLY A 1 9.00 -3.46 6.43
N LEU A 2 8.43 -4.63 6.13
CA LEU A 2 7.10 -4.75 5.51
C LEU A 2 6.05 -5.16 6.54
N VAL A 3 4.87 -4.55 6.44
CA VAL A 3 3.64 -4.97 7.12
C VAL A 3 2.55 -5.06 6.06
N ILE A 4 1.80 -6.18 6.04
CA ILE A 4 0.72 -6.40 5.08
C ILE A 4 -0.56 -6.67 5.85
N GLY A 5 -1.56 -5.80 5.69
CA GLY A 5 -2.92 -6.04 6.16
C GLY A 5 -3.73 -6.73 5.07
N VAL A 6 -4.28 -7.90 5.37
CA VAL A 6 -5.07 -8.73 4.43
C VAL A 6 -6.50 -8.82 4.95
N PRO A 7 -7.43 -8.01 4.41
CA PRO A 7 -8.86 -8.16 4.70
C PRO A 7 -9.39 -9.50 4.18
N ARG A 8 -10.45 -10.04 4.83
CA ARG A 8 -11.11 -11.28 4.40
C ARG A 8 -11.96 -11.08 3.15
N GLU A 9 -12.43 -9.87 2.90
CA GLU A 9 -13.16 -9.52 1.68
C GLU A 9 -12.27 -9.73 0.46
N THR A 10 -12.87 -10.10 -0.67
CA THR A 10 -12.16 -10.23 -1.94
C THR A 10 -12.65 -9.16 -2.90
N LEU A 11 -11.76 -8.72 -3.78
CA LEU A 11 -12.10 -7.83 -4.89
C LEU A 11 -11.57 -8.48 -6.17
N SER A 12 -12.43 -8.67 -7.16
CA SER A 12 -11.96 -9.26 -8.41
C SER A 12 -11.08 -8.26 -9.16
N THR A 13 -9.99 -8.75 -9.75
CA THR A 13 -9.11 -7.92 -10.60
C THR A 13 -9.88 -7.28 -11.76
N ARG A 14 -10.93 -7.94 -12.25
CA ARG A 14 -11.82 -7.40 -13.29
C ARG A 14 -12.56 -6.15 -12.82
N GLU A 15 -13.16 -6.18 -11.63
CA GLU A 15 -13.84 -5.02 -11.06
C GLU A 15 -12.86 -3.88 -10.74
N ALA A 16 -11.71 -4.21 -10.15
CA ALA A 16 -10.67 -3.24 -9.84
C ALA A 16 -10.13 -2.50 -11.10
N ARG A 17 -10.03 -3.20 -12.24
CA ARG A 17 -9.64 -2.60 -13.53
C ARG A 17 -10.77 -1.79 -14.16
N LYS A 18 -12.02 -2.26 -14.07
CA LYS A 18 -13.19 -1.56 -14.63
C LYS A 18 -13.45 -0.21 -13.96
N ALA A 19 -13.01 -0.03 -12.72
CA ALA A 19 -13.14 1.25 -12.02
C ALA A 19 -12.13 2.33 -12.43
N LEU A 20 -11.14 2.00 -13.27
CA LEU A 20 -10.16 2.97 -13.75
C LEU A 20 -10.76 3.82 -14.87
N PRO A 21 -10.44 5.12 -14.93
CA PRO A 21 -10.89 5.97 -16.01
C PRO A 21 -10.10 5.68 -17.31
N ASP A 22 -10.73 5.91 -18.46
CA ASP A 22 -10.09 5.75 -19.78
C ASP A 22 -9.06 6.86 -20.07
N SER A 23 -9.14 7.98 -19.35
CA SER A 23 -8.21 9.11 -19.48
C SER A 23 -7.97 9.78 -18.13
N ILE A 24 -6.85 10.48 -18.02
CA ILE A 24 -6.45 11.22 -16.82
C ILE A 24 -6.15 12.67 -17.19
N ASP A 25 -6.38 13.58 -16.24
CA ASP A 25 -5.93 14.96 -16.36
C ASP A 25 -4.40 15.03 -16.46
N ARG A 26 -3.88 15.98 -17.24
CA ARG A 26 -2.44 16.15 -17.43
C ARG A 26 -1.72 16.50 -16.12
N ASN A 27 -2.31 17.34 -15.28
CA ASN A 27 -1.68 17.71 -14.00
C ASN A 27 -1.67 16.53 -13.03
N LEU A 28 -2.73 15.72 -13.04
CA LEU A 28 -2.75 14.44 -12.34
C LEU A 28 -1.60 13.54 -12.83
N GLY A 29 -1.43 13.46 -14.16
CA GLY A 29 -0.30 12.81 -14.83
C GLY A 29 1.07 13.20 -14.25
N VAL A 30 1.34 14.50 -14.25
CA VAL A 30 2.62 15.06 -13.75
C VAL A 30 2.83 14.77 -12.27
N ARG A 31 1.82 14.97 -11.41
CA ARG A 31 1.95 14.74 -9.96
C ARG A 31 2.27 13.28 -9.64
N SER A 32 1.61 12.33 -10.30
CA SER A 32 1.88 10.91 -10.07
C SER A 32 3.30 10.52 -10.50
N LEU A 33 3.81 11.07 -11.60
CA LEU A 33 5.21 10.84 -12.01
C LEU A 33 6.20 11.37 -10.96
N GLN A 34 5.97 12.55 -10.41
CA GLN A 34 6.80 13.10 -9.32
C GLN A 34 6.80 12.19 -8.08
N ARG A 35 5.64 11.64 -7.72
CA ARG A 35 5.50 10.71 -6.60
C ARG A 35 6.20 9.38 -6.83
N ILE A 36 6.17 8.87 -8.06
CA ILE A 36 6.92 7.67 -8.44
C ILE A 36 8.42 7.92 -8.26
N VAL A 37 8.93 9.07 -8.72
CA VAL A 37 10.34 9.44 -8.53
C VAL A 37 10.69 9.53 -7.04
N ALA A 38 9.84 10.16 -6.22
CA ALA A 38 10.04 10.22 -4.77
C ALA A 38 10.05 8.83 -4.11
N LEU A 39 9.14 7.93 -4.53
CA LEU A 39 9.10 6.55 -4.03
C LEU A 39 10.39 5.79 -4.36
N VAL A 40 10.82 5.84 -5.63
CA VAL A 40 12.03 5.16 -6.09
C VAL A 40 13.25 5.70 -5.35
N GLU A 41 13.36 7.02 -5.20
CA GLU A 41 14.46 7.63 -4.48
C GLU A 41 14.46 7.25 -3.00
N GLY A 42 13.31 7.34 -2.33
CA GLY A 42 13.17 6.94 -0.92
C GLY A 42 13.47 5.47 -0.67
N LEU A 43 13.11 4.58 -1.61
CA LEU A 43 13.48 3.16 -1.55
C LEU A 43 14.99 2.94 -1.75
N ARG A 44 15.61 3.71 -2.65
CA ARG A 44 17.04 3.61 -2.97
C ARG A 44 17.93 4.13 -1.82
N THR A 45 17.53 5.21 -1.17
CA THR A 45 18.33 5.88 -0.13
C THR A 45 17.90 5.54 1.29
N GLY A 46 16.70 5.00 1.47
CA GLY A 46 16.08 4.87 2.79
C GLY A 46 15.57 6.21 3.34
N ASP A 47 15.46 7.26 2.53
CA ASP A 47 14.94 8.57 2.95
C ASP A 47 13.44 8.49 3.29
N ALA A 48 13.14 8.67 4.58
CA ALA A 48 11.79 8.66 5.12
C ALA A 48 10.90 9.77 4.54
N GLU A 49 11.46 10.96 4.31
CA GLU A 49 10.70 12.09 3.75
C GLU A 49 10.32 11.83 2.30
N ALA A 50 11.25 11.27 1.50
CA ALA A 50 10.96 10.87 0.13
C ALA A 50 9.89 9.76 0.04
N LEU A 51 9.95 8.74 0.93
CA LEU A 51 8.94 7.69 1.02
C LEU A 51 7.55 8.24 1.40
N SER A 52 7.53 9.20 2.33
CA SER A 52 6.31 9.89 2.74
C SER A 52 5.73 10.74 1.61
N ALA A 53 6.59 11.48 0.90
CA ALA A 53 6.23 12.35 -0.22
C ALA A 53 5.66 11.59 -1.43
N ALA A 54 5.97 10.30 -1.58
CA ALA A 54 5.33 9.44 -2.58
C ALA A 54 3.80 9.40 -2.42
N ALA A 55 3.27 9.62 -1.20
CA ALA A 55 1.85 9.89 -0.89
C ALA A 55 0.77 8.91 -1.42
N GLY A 56 1.16 7.79 -2.02
CA GLY A 56 0.27 6.80 -2.63
C GLY A 56 -0.15 7.18 -4.06
N ASP A 57 -1.09 6.40 -4.60
CA ASP A 57 -1.40 6.39 -6.04
C ASP A 57 -2.79 6.98 -6.32
N GLU A 58 -2.82 8.18 -6.92
CA GLU A 58 -4.08 8.83 -7.31
C GLU A 58 -4.75 8.18 -8.53
N PHE A 59 -4.00 7.51 -9.41
CA PHE A 59 -4.55 6.89 -10.61
C PHE A 59 -5.35 5.63 -10.30
N HIS A 60 -4.82 4.79 -9.42
CA HIS A 60 -5.40 3.48 -9.15
C HIS A 60 -6.16 3.43 -7.83
N GLU A 61 -5.63 3.99 -6.74
CA GLU A 61 -6.25 3.83 -5.42
C GLU A 61 -7.48 4.71 -5.26
N SER A 62 -7.45 5.95 -5.77
CA SER A 62 -8.57 6.88 -5.61
C SER A 62 -9.85 6.39 -6.31
N PRO A 63 -9.83 5.92 -7.57
CA PRO A 63 -11.01 5.35 -8.21
C PRO A 63 -11.48 4.05 -7.54
N ARG A 64 -10.54 3.22 -7.04
CA ARG A 64 -10.84 1.94 -6.38
C ARG A 64 -11.29 2.09 -4.92
N ALA A 65 -11.06 3.23 -4.28
CA ALA A 65 -11.35 3.43 -2.86
C ALA A 65 -12.82 3.13 -2.50
N ARG A 66 -13.75 3.36 -3.45
CA ARG A 66 -15.18 3.04 -3.26
C ARG A 66 -15.47 1.54 -3.29
N LEU A 67 -14.65 0.74 -3.98
CA LEU A 67 -14.80 -0.71 -4.07
C LEU A 67 -14.37 -1.41 -2.78
N ASN A 68 -13.42 -0.82 -2.03
CA ASN A 68 -13.03 -1.33 -0.73
C ASN A 68 -12.68 -0.19 0.25
N PRO A 69 -13.69 0.35 0.95
CA PRO A 69 -13.47 1.40 1.96
C PRO A 69 -12.55 0.97 3.10
N ARG A 70 -12.47 -0.35 3.37
CA ARG A 70 -11.63 -0.90 4.44
C ARG A 70 -10.16 -0.81 4.11
N ALA A 71 -9.76 -1.08 2.87
CA ALA A 71 -8.40 -0.88 2.39
C ALA A 71 -7.96 0.59 2.57
N LYS A 72 -8.84 1.55 2.28
CA LYS A 72 -8.56 2.96 2.57
C LYS A 72 -8.32 3.19 4.08
N ARG A 73 -9.19 2.70 4.95
CA ARG A 73 -9.03 2.86 6.41
C ARG A 73 -7.73 2.23 6.91
N LEU A 74 -7.33 1.08 6.36
CA LEU A 74 -6.05 0.44 6.67
C LEU A 74 -4.84 1.28 6.28
N ILE A 75 -4.86 1.88 5.09
CA ILE A 75 -3.80 2.81 4.65
C ILE A 75 -3.73 4.00 5.59
N ASP A 76 -4.87 4.62 5.90
CA ASP A 76 -4.93 5.77 6.79
C ASP A 76 -4.44 5.40 8.21
N ALA A 77 -4.80 4.23 8.73
CA ALA A 77 -4.38 3.74 10.03
C ALA A 77 -2.87 3.46 10.07
N ALA A 78 -2.32 2.81 9.05
CA ALA A 78 -0.88 2.56 8.93
C ALA A 78 -0.10 3.88 8.90
N ARG A 79 -0.54 4.86 8.09
CA ARG A 79 0.09 6.19 8.01
C ARG A 79 0.04 6.93 9.36
N ARG A 80 -1.13 6.94 10.03
CA ARG A 80 -1.26 7.54 11.38
C ARG A 80 -0.36 6.89 12.42
N ALA A 81 -0.10 5.59 12.29
CA ALA A 81 0.79 4.84 13.18
C ALA A 81 2.28 5.02 12.84
N GLY A 82 2.63 5.82 11.82
CA GLY A 82 4.02 6.14 11.46
C GLY A 82 4.61 5.24 10.38
N ALA A 83 3.79 4.62 9.52
CA ALA A 83 4.30 4.02 8.29
C ALA A 83 4.95 5.09 7.40
N LEU A 84 6.14 4.80 6.88
CA LEU A 84 6.86 5.65 5.93
C LEU A 84 6.12 5.76 4.60
N HIS A 85 5.42 4.69 4.22
CA HIS A 85 4.53 4.64 3.06
C HIS A 85 3.47 3.57 3.29
N ALA A 86 2.28 3.73 2.69
CA ALA A 86 1.27 2.68 2.64
C ALA A 86 0.42 2.81 1.37
N CYS A 87 0.14 1.67 0.75
CA CYS A 87 -0.56 1.56 -0.52
C CYS A 87 -1.33 0.22 -0.64
N TRP A 88 -2.18 0.12 -1.65
CA TRP A 88 -2.80 -1.14 -2.06
C TRP A 88 -1.71 -2.09 -2.58
N SER A 89 -1.78 -3.36 -2.16
CA SER A 89 -0.97 -4.42 -2.74
C SER A 89 -1.67 -4.95 -4.00
N GLY A 90 -1.18 -4.52 -5.18
CA GLY A 90 -1.71 -4.92 -6.48
C GLY A 90 -3.13 -4.39 -6.75
N ALA A 91 -4.06 -5.28 -7.09
CA ALA A 91 -5.47 -4.93 -7.26
C ALA A 91 -6.22 -4.77 -5.92
N GLY A 92 -5.60 -5.16 -4.79
CA GLY A 92 -6.23 -5.21 -3.48
C GLY A 92 -7.04 -6.49 -3.22
N PRO A 93 -7.72 -6.56 -2.05
CA PRO A 93 -7.87 -5.48 -1.07
C PRO A 93 -6.78 -5.44 0.00
N SER A 94 -5.73 -6.27 -0.14
CA SER A 94 -4.58 -6.21 0.77
C SER A 94 -3.87 -4.85 0.69
N VAL A 95 -3.36 -4.39 1.83
CA VAL A 95 -2.61 -3.13 1.98
C VAL A 95 -1.20 -3.46 2.42
N LEU A 96 -0.22 -2.86 1.76
CA LEU A 96 1.20 -2.93 2.11
C LEU A 96 1.63 -1.63 2.77
N ALA A 97 2.40 -1.73 3.85
CA ALA A 97 3.00 -0.60 4.53
C ALA A 97 4.52 -0.81 4.69
N LEU A 98 5.29 0.24 4.39
CA LEU A 98 6.72 0.33 4.67
C LEU A 98 6.91 1.02 6.02
N THR A 99 7.73 0.44 6.88
CA THR A 99 7.92 0.91 8.26
C THR A 99 9.40 1.01 8.63
N ALA A 100 9.75 2.01 9.42
CA ALA A 100 10.99 1.97 10.21
C ALA A 100 10.87 0.91 11.32
N ALA A 101 12.01 0.39 11.79
CA ALA A 101 12.03 -0.72 12.75
C ALA A 101 11.32 -0.35 14.08
N ASP A 102 11.52 0.87 14.56
CA ASP A 102 10.91 1.43 15.78
C ASP A 102 9.40 1.66 15.66
N ARG A 103 8.85 1.77 14.44
CA ARG A 103 7.41 1.99 14.19
C ARG A 103 6.65 0.73 13.82
N ARG A 104 7.34 -0.38 13.55
CA ARG A 104 6.73 -1.63 13.05
C ARG A 104 5.60 -2.13 13.95
N THR A 105 5.80 -2.18 15.26
CA THR A 105 4.79 -2.68 16.21
C THR A 105 3.52 -1.82 16.20
N ALA A 106 3.67 -0.49 16.26
CA ALA A 106 2.54 0.43 16.21
C ALA A 106 1.71 0.29 14.93
N VAL A 107 2.38 0.12 13.78
CA VAL A 107 1.70 -0.09 12.49
C VAL A 107 0.98 -1.44 12.45
N VAL A 108 1.59 -2.51 12.97
CA VAL A 108 0.94 -3.82 13.09
C VAL A 108 -0.33 -3.74 13.93
N ASP A 109 -0.26 -3.10 15.09
CA ASP A 109 -1.38 -2.99 16.01
C ASP A 109 -2.51 -2.12 15.44
N ALA A 110 -2.17 -1.03 14.76
CA ALA A 110 -3.14 -0.19 14.07
C ALA A 110 -3.87 -0.94 12.94
N MET A 111 -3.14 -1.71 12.12
CA MET A 111 -3.76 -2.51 11.06
C MET A 111 -4.59 -3.67 11.62
N ARG A 112 -4.16 -4.29 12.74
CA ARG A 112 -4.96 -5.32 13.44
C ARG A 112 -6.25 -4.73 14.00
N ALA A 113 -6.21 -3.54 14.60
CA ALA A 113 -7.39 -2.87 15.11
C ALA A 113 -8.43 -2.60 14.00
N GLU A 114 -7.98 -2.17 12.81
CA GLU A 114 -8.86 -1.97 11.65
C GLU A 114 -9.40 -3.28 11.04
N LEU A 115 -8.63 -4.38 11.14
CA LEU A 115 -9.05 -5.70 10.63
C LEU A 115 -9.94 -6.47 11.62
N GLY A 116 -9.80 -6.26 12.93
CA GLY A 116 -10.47 -7.07 13.93
C GLY A 116 -10.27 -8.57 13.65
N ASN A 117 -11.38 -9.32 13.64
CA ASN A 117 -11.38 -10.77 13.33
C ASN A 117 -11.58 -11.09 11.84
N ASP A 118 -11.74 -10.07 11.00
CA ASP A 118 -12.07 -10.20 9.57
C ASP A 118 -10.86 -9.99 8.67
N GLY A 119 -9.69 -10.42 9.13
CA GLY A 119 -8.45 -10.35 8.36
C GLY A 119 -7.24 -10.74 9.17
N VAL A 120 -6.07 -10.63 8.55
CA VAL A 120 -4.79 -10.93 9.18
C VAL A 120 -3.76 -9.86 8.87
N VAL A 121 -2.81 -9.67 9.78
CA VAL A 121 -1.62 -8.84 9.54
C VAL A 121 -0.40 -9.74 9.44
N LEU A 122 0.30 -9.66 8.32
CA LEU A 122 1.53 -10.38 8.03
C LEU A 122 2.70 -9.42 8.10
N THR A 123 3.88 -9.93 8.43
CA THR A 123 5.09 -9.10 8.50
C THR A 123 6.28 -9.77 7.80
N PRO A 124 6.16 -10.03 6.49
CA PRO A 124 7.16 -10.78 5.74
C PRO A 124 8.45 -9.99 5.55
N GLU A 125 9.49 -10.70 5.15
CA GLU A 125 10.69 -10.09 4.56
C GLU A 125 10.53 -9.97 3.05
N VAL A 126 11.35 -9.11 2.42
CA VAL A 126 11.42 -9.03 0.96
C VAL A 126 12.11 -10.29 0.47
N ALA A 127 11.42 -11.11 -0.31
CA ALA A 127 12.03 -12.28 -0.94
C ALA A 127 13.04 -11.82 -2.01
N VAL A 128 14.32 -12.12 -1.80
CA VAL A 128 15.43 -11.73 -2.71
C VAL A 128 15.81 -12.82 -3.72
N ASP A 129 15.43 -14.07 -3.44
CA ASP A 129 15.91 -15.25 -4.17
C ASP A 129 14.95 -15.78 -5.24
N GLY A 130 13.77 -15.14 -5.42
CA GLY A 130 12.73 -15.62 -6.32
C GLY A 130 12.24 -17.05 -6.00
N VAL A 131 11.55 -17.69 -6.95
CA VAL A 131 11.13 -19.08 -6.82
C VAL A 131 12.32 -19.99 -7.12
N LYS A 132 12.83 -20.69 -6.11
CA LYS A 132 13.71 -21.85 -6.31
C LYS A 132 12.81 -23.05 -6.61
N GLY A 133 12.87 -23.59 -7.82
CA GLY A 133 12.13 -24.79 -8.18
C GLY A 133 12.47 -25.92 -7.21
N THR A 134 11.46 -26.50 -6.57
CA THR A 134 11.61 -27.75 -5.81
C THR A 134 11.72 -28.87 -6.83
N GLY A 135 12.96 -29.22 -7.20
CA GLY A 135 13.26 -30.41 -7.98
C GLY A 135 12.95 -31.69 -7.23
#